data_AF-A0A654FKE2-F1
#
_entry.id   AF-A0A654FKE2-F1
#
_cell.length_a   1.000
_cell.length_b   1.000
_cell.length_c   1.000
_cell.angle_alpha   90.00
_cell.angle_beta   90.00
_cell.angle_gamma   90.00
#
_symmetry.space_group_name_H-M   'P 1'
#
loop_
_entity.id
_entity.type
_entity.pdbx_description
1 polymer ?
#
loop_
_entity_poly.entity_id
_entity_poly.type
_entity_poly.pdbx_seq_one_letter_code
_entity_poly.pdbx_strand_id
1 'polypeptide(L)'
;MREETVVYEQEEPVSHGGGKHRILAELARVEQEVAFLEKELKEVENTDIVSTVCEELLSVIEKGPDPLLPLTNGPLNLGWDRWFEGPNGGEGCRCLIL
;
A
#
# COMPACT_ATOMS: atom_id res chain seq x y z
N MET A 1 -23.00 45.67 3.80
CA MET A 1 -22.19 44.51 3.39
C MET A 1 -20.96 45.05 2.70
N ARG A 2 -19.77 44.76 3.21
CA ARG A 2 -18.51 45.20 2.61
C ARG A 2 -18.14 44.09 1.61
N GLU A 3 -18.07 44.41 0.33
CA GLU A 3 -17.64 43.49 -0.71
C GLU A 3 -16.16 43.18 -0.51
N GLU A 4 -15.85 41.93 -0.20
CA GLU A 4 -14.49 41.45 -0.08
C GLU A 4 -13.96 41.18 -1.49
N THR A 5 -13.23 42.16 -2.02
CA THR A 5 -12.57 42.04 -3.31
C THR A 5 -11.35 41.14 -3.12
N VAL A 6 -11.47 39.89 -3.56
CA VAL A 6 -10.33 38.98 -3.66
C VAL A 6 -9.45 39.48 -4.80
N VAL A 7 -8.40 40.21 -4.43
CA VAL A 7 -7.35 40.63 -5.34
C VAL A 7 -6.52 39.38 -5.64
N TYR A 8 -6.71 38.79 -6.81
CA TYR A 8 -5.77 37.80 -7.32
C TYR A 8 -4.46 38.53 -7.61
N GLU A 9 -3.43 38.26 -6.81
CA GLU A 9 -2.08 38.76 -7.09
C GLU A 9 -1.67 38.27 -8.49
N GLN A 10 -1.45 39.23 -9.39
CA GLN A 10 -0.92 38.98 -10.71
C GLN A 10 0.55 38.61 -10.53
N GLU A 11 0.88 37.32 -10.63
CA GLU A 11 2.27 36.87 -10.62
C GLU A 11 3.00 37.43 -11.85
N GLU A 12 3.99 38.29 -11.60
CA GLU A 12 4.99 38.71 -12.58
C GLU A 12 5.57 37.48 -13.29
N PRO A 13 5.77 37.52 -14.63
CA PRO A 13 6.20 36.35 -15.38
C PRO A 13 7.64 35.98 -14.99
N VAL A 14 7.78 35.09 -14.02
CA VAL A 14 9.02 34.37 -13.76
C VAL A 14 9.34 33.61 -15.04
N SER A 15 10.44 33.99 -15.69
CA SER A 15 11.01 33.30 -16.84
C SER A 15 11.48 31.90 -16.39
N HIS A 16 10.54 30.98 -16.28
CA HIS A 16 10.80 29.57 -16.18
C HIS A 16 11.43 29.18 -17.52
N GLY A 17 12.71 28.81 -17.52
CA GLY A 17 13.51 28.56 -18.72
C GLY A 17 13.07 27.40 -19.62
N GLY A 18 11.78 27.08 -19.71
CA GLY A 18 11.22 26.08 -20.60
C GLY A 18 9.86 26.55 -21.12
N GLY A 19 9.61 26.25 -22.39
CA GLY A 19 8.51 26.83 -23.14
C GLY A 19 7.12 26.47 -22.61
N LYS A 20 6.11 27.16 -23.17
CA LYS A 20 4.68 27.02 -22.87
C LYS A 20 4.21 25.58 -22.64
N HIS A 21 4.67 24.62 -23.45
CA HIS A 21 4.28 23.21 -23.31
C HIS A 21 4.72 22.58 -21.98
N ARG A 22 5.91 22.94 -21.48
CA ARG A 22 6.39 22.45 -20.18
C ARG A 22 5.52 23.00 -19.05
N ILE A 23 5.17 24.29 -19.12
CA ILE A 23 4.31 24.93 -18.12
C ILE A 23 2.93 24.27 -18.10
N LEU A 24 2.33 24.02 -19.27
CA LEU A 24 1.03 23.33 -19.36
C LEU A 24 1.08 21.88 -18.86
N ALA A 25 2.17 21.16 -19.12
CA ALA A 25 2.34 19.79 -18.64
C ALA A 25 2.48 19.75 -17.10
N GLU A 26 3.24 20.66 -16.52
CA GLU A 26 3.35 20.78 -15.06
C GLU A 26 2.02 21.18 -14.43
N LEU A 27 1.29 22.12 -15.03
CA LEU A 27 -0.04 22.50 -14.57
C LEU A 27 -1.00 21.29 -14.58
N ALA A 28 -1.08 20.56 -15.70
CA ALA A 28 -1.93 19.38 -15.81
C ALA A 28 -1.56 18.28 -14.79
N ARG A 29 -0.25 18.11 -14.51
CA ARG A 29 0.23 17.18 -13.49
C ARG A 29 -0.27 17.57 -12.10
N VAL A 30 -0.13 18.85 -11.74
CA VAL A 30 -0.57 19.37 -10.44
C VAL A 30 -2.09 19.30 -10.31
N GLU A 31 -2.84 19.65 -11.36
CA GLU A 31 -4.31 19.52 -11.37
C GLU A 31 -4.76 18.07 -11.14
N GLN A 32 -4.06 17.10 -11.75
CA GLN A 32 -4.33 15.68 -11.52
C GLN A 32 -3.98 15.25 -10.09
N GLU A 33 -2.88 15.75 -9.53
CA GLU A 33 -2.46 15.46 -8.16
C GLU A 33 -3.47 16.00 -7.15
N VAL A 34 -3.99 17.21 -7.37
CA VAL A 34 -5.08 17.80 -6.57
C VAL A 34 -6.33 16.90 -6.62
N ALA A 35 -6.76 16.50 -7.82
CA ALA A 35 -7.93 15.63 -7.97
C ALA A 35 -7.76 14.27 -7.29
N PHE A 36 -6.54 13.72 -7.29
CA PHE A 36 -6.23 12.48 -6.59
C PHE A 36 -6.28 12.64 -5.07
N LEU A 37 -5.67 13.70 -4.55
CA LEU A 37 -5.67 13.99 -3.11
C LEU A 37 -7.07 14.29 -2.58
N GLU A 38 -7.90 15.02 -3.32
CA GLU A 38 -9.31 15.25 -2.95
C GLU A 38 -10.10 13.94 -2.87
N LYS A 39 -9.82 13.01 -3.80
CA LYS A 39 -10.43 11.69 -3.79
C LYS A 39 -9.95 10.86 -2.59
N GLU A 40 -8.64 10.79 -2.35
CA GLU A 40 -8.09 10.06 -1.20
C GLU A 40 -8.60 10.63 0.13
N LEU A 41 -8.68 11.96 0.25
CA LEU A 41 -9.20 12.59 1.46
C LEU A 41 -10.63 12.13 1.74
N LYS A 42 -11.47 12.09 0.71
CA LYS A 42 -12.84 11.55 0.83
C LYS A 42 -12.83 10.07 1.22
N GLU A 43 -11.93 9.25 0.70
CA GLU A 43 -11.82 7.85 1.10
C GLU A 43 -11.41 7.73 2.58
N VAL A 44 -10.43 8.52 3.04
CA VAL A 44 -9.98 8.57 4.44
C VAL A 44 -11.11 8.99 5.38
N GLU A 45 -11.90 10.00 5.03
CA GLU A 45 -13.08 10.42 5.82
C GLU A 45 -14.13 9.31 5.97
N ASN A 46 -14.19 8.38 5.01
CA ASN A 46 -15.11 7.25 5.03
C ASN A 46 -14.48 5.97 5.61
N THR A 47 -13.25 6.02 6.13
CA THR A 47 -12.63 4.86 6.79
C THR A 47 -13.25 4.56 8.14
N ASP A 48 -13.35 3.27 8.46
CA ASP A 48 -13.83 2.82 9.76
C ASP A 48 -12.81 3.08 10.87
N ILE A 49 -13.27 3.05 12.12
CA ILE A 49 -12.41 3.26 13.29
C ILE A 49 -11.37 2.14 13.36
N VAL A 50 -10.09 2.52 13.35
CA VAL A 50 -8.95 1.59 13.34
C VAL A 50 -9.04 0.55 14.45
N SER A 51 -9.42 0.94 15.67
CA SER A 51 -9.55 0.00 16.79
C SER A 51 -10.58 -1.09 16.52
N THR A 52 -11.74 -0.74 15.94
CA THR A 52 -12.80 -1.68 15.60
C THR A 52 -12.36 -2.64 14.50
N VAL A 53 -11.75 -2.10 13.43
CA VAL A 53 -11.23 -2.93 12.32
C VAL A 53 -10.14 -3.88 12.81
N CYS A 54 -9.26 -3.43 13.71
CA CYS A 54 -8.22 -4.28 14.29
C CYS A 54 -8.80 -5.40 15.18
N GLU A 55 -9.82 -5.11 16.00
CA GLU A 55 -10.50 -6.13 16.81
C GLU A 55 -11.19 -7.18 15.94
N GLU A 56 -11.87 -6.77 14.88
CA GLU A 56 -12.49 -7.67 13.90
C GLU A 56 -11.45 -8.53 13.19
N LEU A 57 -10.33 -7.94 12.76
CA LEU A 57 -9.23 -8.66 12.14
C LEU A 57 -8.64 -9.72 13.08
N LEU A 58 -8.38 -9.36 14.34
CA LEU A 58 -7.87 -10.30 15.34
C LEU A 58 -8.85 -11.45 15.57
N SER A 59 -10.15 -11.16 15.66
CA SER A 59 -11.20 -12.19 15.78
C SER A 59 -11.17 -13.20 14.62
N VAL A 60 -10.91 -12.74 13.39
CA VAL A 60 -10.78 -13.61 12.21
C VAL A 60 -9.50 -14.47 12.30
N ILE A 61 -8.37 -13.86 12.68
CA ILE A 61 -7.07 -14.55 12.77
C ILE A 61 -7.09 -15.61 13.88
N GLU A 62 -7.69 -15.31 15.03
CA GLU A 62 -7.72 -16.21 16.20
C GLU A 62 -8.73 -17.36 16.07
N LYS A 63 -9.67 -17.29 15.11
CA LYS A 63 -10.76 -18.26 14.96
C LYS A 63 -10.26 -19.68 14.64
N GLY A 64 -9.09 -19.83 14.04
CA GLY A 64 -8.52 -21.11 13.65
C GLY A 64 -7.00 -21.10 13.75
N PRO A 65 -6.39 -22.22 14.17
CA PRO A 65 -4.94 -22.24 14.36
C PRO A 65 -4.24 -22.42 13.00
N ASP A 66 -3.22 -21.60 12.74
CA ASP A 66 -2.47 -21.62 11.48
C ASP A 66 -1.44 -22.79 11.46
N PRO A 67 -1.53 -23.72 10.50
CA PRO A 67 -0.62 -24.88 10.40
C PRO A 67 0.84 -24.48 10.12
N LEU A 68 1.11 -23.24 9.70
CA LEU A 68 2.46 -22.72 9.49
C LEU A 68 3.06 -22.06 10.73
N LEU A 69 2.26 -21.83 11.78
CA LEU A 69 2.75 -21.21 13.00
C LEU A 69 3.15 -22.27 14.03
N PRO A 70 4.30 -22.14 14.72
CA PRO A 70 4.79 -23.12 15.71
C PRO A 70 3.84 -23.42 16.89
N LEU A 71 2.77 -22.64 17.03
CA LEU A 71 1.77 -22.73 18.10
C LEU A 71 0.55 -23.59 17.73
N THR A 72 0.47 -24.16 16.51
CA THR A 72 -0.60 -25.09 16.17
C THR A 72 -0.47 -26.38 16.98
N ASN A 73 -1.34 -26.54 17.98
CA ASN A 73 -1.56 -27.85 18.61
C ASN A 73 -2.31 -28.74 17.61
N GLY A 74 -1.56 -29.48 16.80
CA GLY A 74 -2.08 -30.45 15.85
C GLY A 74 -1.12 -31.62 15.69
N PRO A 75 -1.58 -32.78 15.18
CA PRO A 75 -0.69 -33.88 14.87
C PRO A 75 0.36 -33.40 13.85
N LEU A 76 1.64 -33.67 14.16
CA LEU A 76 2.75 -33.44 13.25
C LEU A 76 2.43 -34.02 11.88
N ASN A 77 2.28 -33.16 10.87
CA ASN A 77 2.06 -33.61 9.51
C ASN A 77 3.42 -33.83 8.84
N LEU A 78 3.93 -35.06 8.96
CA LEU A 78 5.22 -35.49 8.39
C LEU A 78 5.32 -35.29 6.87
N GLY A 79 4.20 -35.03 6.17
CA GLY A 79 4.19 -34.68 4.75
C GLY A 79 4.63 -33.23 4.46
N TRP A 80 4.63 -32.35 5.47
CA TRP A 80 5.05 -30.95 5.36
C TRP A 80 6.57 -30.80 5.43
N ASP A 81 7.25 -31.70 6.14
CA ASP A 81 8.71 -31.74 6.22
C ASP A 81 9.34 -31.79 4.81
N ARG A 82 8.69 -32.49 3.86
CA ARG A 82 9.09 -32.54 2.45
C ARG A 82 9.13 -31.16 1.77
N TRP A 83 8.29 -30.21 2.19
CA TRP A 83 8.18 -28.87 1.58
C TRP A 83 8.89 -27.78 2.39
N PHE A 84 8.99 -27.93 3.72
CA PHE A 84 9.51 -26.88 4.62
C PHE A 84 10.82 -27.22 5.33
N GLU A 85 11.17 -28.50 5.54
CA GLU A 85 12.41 -28.91 6.22
C GLU A 85 13.56 -29.26 5.26
N GLY A 86 13.32 -29.12 3.95
CA GLY A 86 14.30 -29.47 2.92
C GLY A 86 14.47 -30.98 2.76
N PRO A 87 15.36 -31.44 1.87
CA PRO A 87 15.55 -32.87 1.64
C PRO A 87 15.95 -33.59 2.94
N ASN A 88 15.06 -34.45 3.45
CA ASN A 88 15.27 -35.26 4.65
C ASN A 88 16.48 -36.19 4.50
N GLY A 89 17.67 -35.69 4.85
CA GLY A 89 18.85 -36.49 5.21
C GLY A 89 19.43 -37.45 4.17
N GLY A 90 18.86 -37.57 2.96
CA GLY A 90 19.54 -38.20 1.84
C GLY A 90 20.54 -37.22 1.27
N GLU A 91 21.77 -37.65 0.98
CA GLU A 91 22.74 -36.86 0.22
C GLU A 91 22.00 -36.19 -0.96
N GLY A 92 21.87 -34.86 -0.90
CA GLY A 92 21.19 -34.11 -1.94
C GLY A 92 21.73 -34.55 -3.30
N CYS A 93 20.85 -34.74 -4.28
CA CYS A 93 21.27 -35.08 -5.62
C CYS A 93 22.35 -34.06 -6.06
N ARG A 94 23.56 -34.55 -6.36
CA ARG A 94 24.67 -33.75 -6.93
C ARG A 94 24.43 -33.40 -8.41
N CYS A 95 23.18 -33.30 -8.82
CA CYS A 95 22.84 -32.90 -10.16
C CYS A 95 23.14 -31.40 -10.29
N LEU A 96 24.25 -31.08 -10.97
CA LEU A 96 24.47 -29.76 -11.53
C LEU A 96 23.38 -29.54 -12.57
N ILE A 97 22.53 -28.53 -12.34
CA ILE A 97 21.68 -28.01 -13.40
C ILE A 97 22.63 -27.35 -14.40
N LEU A 98 22.81 -28.00 -15.55
CA LEU A 98 23.53 -27.49 -16.72
C LEU A 98 22.66 -26.46 -17.45
#